data_AF-A0A6J1P1C9-F1
#
_entry.id   AF-A0A6J1P1C9-F1
#
_cell.length_a   1.000
_cell.length_b   1.000
_cell.length_c   1.000
_cell.angle_alpha   90.00
_cell.angle_beta   90.00
_cell.angle_gamma   90.00
#
_symmetry.space_group_name_H-M   'P 1'
#
loop_
_entity.id
_entity.type
_entity.pdbx_description
1 polymer ?
#
loop_
_entity_poly.entity_id
_entity_poly.type
_entity_poly.pdbx_seq_one_letter_code
_entity_poly.pdbx_strand_id
1 'polypeptide(L)'
;MSHSYGHRGSSSPHSRSESQMGNYGEELTDAELIKQVNDIKQTIRIISLENEIFERVIMRLEPGLMHGIQQALDYATKLQSSSSLNIGSFVKSQTSRYGLESLASPSRMLTSPSRVSTRRVESSAKVSGTVIFGSGPRINVLERSELVSSEMEILIGNLEKARKEAAKQHALLKAQLEEISIRETDIKKAAEMFEQEVIVEGWDKIAQRIPAEIWIRSMTEWVKITDSHIEKFRLRTSTLNSQYSNLKGQIKVKAELSENLRAVDFDKLKIENRECLEIIDYKLQQLAELKKMTGDANLNLTVHKKAMMEQNAYLTDILKSIKEKYKKTVDLDKERDVINVQADILAQRLEDVKKVRLAYKVPDIMDYVKVKSEVADLKHSIKLLGNRVHIQQIALASLNKKLKSIVTN
;
A
#
# COMPACT_ATOMS: atom_id res chain seq x y z
N MET A 1 37.26 -20.65 -15.51
CA MET A 1 38.71 -20.71 -15.75
C MET A 1 39.43 -20.19 -14.52
N SER A 2 40.35 -21.02 -14.01
CA SER A 2 41.47 -20.73 -13.10
C SER A 2 41.21 -20.34 -11.63
N HIS A 3 41.49 -21.34 -10.78
CA HIS A 3 41.60 -21.37 -9.32
C HIS A 3 42.90 -20.76 -8.77
N SER A 4 42.90 -20.40 -7.48
CA SER A 4 43.94 -20.71 -6.45
C SER A 4 43.51 -20.08 -5.10
N TYR A 5 43.01 -20.77 -4.07
CA TYR A 5 43.63 -21.67 -3.06
C TYR A 5 44.64 -21.03 -2.06
N GLY A 6 44.43 -21.35 -0.76
CA GLY A 6 45.35 -21.23 0.38
C GLY A 6 44.76 -20.42 1.55
N HIS A 7 44.04 -20.91 2.57
CA HIS A 7 44.15 -22.04 3.53
C HIS A 7 44.99 -21.77 4.80
N ARG A 8 44.29 -21.83 5.95
CA ARG A 8 44.65 -22.26 7.32
C ARG A 8 45.45 -21.35 8.28
N GLY A 9 44.97 -21.34 9.53
CA GLY A 9 45.78 -21.07 10.73
C GLY A 9 44.98 -20.74 11.99
N SER A 10 44.35 -21.73 12.62
CA SER A 10 43.85 -21.65 14.01
C SER A 10 45.02 -21.90 14.98
N SER A 11 45.13 -21.09 16.03
CA SER A 11 45.73 -21.52 17.31
C SER A 11 45.55 -20.47 18.41
N SER A 12 44.76 -20.81 19.44
CA SER A 12 45.10 -20.50 20.83
C SER A 12 45.83 -21.74 21.38
N PRO A 13 46.88 -21.63 22.23
CA PRO A 13 46.64 -21.82 23.66
C PRO A 13 47.65 -21.18 24.66
N HIS A 14 47.17 -21.11 25.90
CA HIS A 14 47.81 -21.15 27.23
C HIS A 14 49.34 -20.99 27.46
N SER A 15 49.61 -20.17 28.50
CA SER A 15 50.52 -20.38 29.63
C SER A 15 52.03 -20.52 29.39
N ARG A 16 52.81 -19.56 29.91
CA ARG A 16 54.06 -19.86 30.63
C ARG A 16 54.52 -18.72 31.55
N SER A 17 54.99 -19.17 32.70
CA SER A 17 55.43 -18.44 33.88
C SER A 17 56.82 -17.80 33.75
N GLU A 18 57.05 -16.81 34.61
CA GLU A 18 58.30 -16.46 35.29
C GLU A 18 59.59 -16.35 34.46
N SER A 19 60.04 -15.12 34.23
CA SER A 19 61.25 -14.55 34.86
C SER A 19 61.81 -13.40 34.02
N GLN A 20 61.62 -12.17 34.47
CA GLN A 20 62.58 -11.09 34.30
C GLN A 20 62.22 -9.96 35.27
N MET A 21 62.71 -10.11 36.50
CA MET A 21 62.95 -8.97 37.38
C MET A 21 64.01 -8.10 36.71
N GLY A 22 63.66 -6.86 36.37
CA GLY A 22 64.61 -5.85 35.91
C GLY A 22 64.13 -4.97 34.76
N ASN A 23 63.10 -4.15 34.98
CA ASN A 23 63.08 -2.79 34.44
C ASN A 23 62.10 -1.90 35.23
N TYR A 24 62.49 -1.56 36.47
CA TYR A 24 61.89 -0.43 37.18
C TYR A 24 62.50 0.85 36.58
N GLY A 25 61.93 1.34 35.49
CA GLY A 25 62.44 2.55 34.84
C GLY A 25 62.07 2.70 33.37
N GLU A 26 60.85 2.32 32.95
CA GLU A 26 60.29 2.95 31.75
C GLU A 26 59.97 4.40 32.14
N GLU A 27 60.89 5.31 31.79
CA GLU A 27 60.61 6.74 31.76
C GLU A 27 59.37 6.94 30.88
N LEU A 28 58.23 7.15 31.53
CA LEU A 28 56.99 7.53 30.86
C LEU A 28 57.30 8.71 29.97
N THR A 29 57.16 8.55 28.66
CA THR A 29 57.50 9.63 27.74
C THR A 29 56.62 10.85 28.04
N ASP A 30 57.14 12.07 27.83
CA ASP A 30 56.37 13.30 28.10
C ASP A 30 54.98 13.29 27.45
N ALA A 31 54.85 12.65 26.28
CA ALA A 31 53.58 12.44 25.60
C ALA A 31 52.61 11.51 26.36
N GLU A 32 53.11 10.43 26.95
CA GLU A 32 52.33 9.50 27.78
C GLU A 32 51.94 10.14 29.12
N LEU A 33 52.81 10.97 29.71
CA LEU A 33 52.50 11.74 30.91
C LEU A 33 51.39 12.76 30.65
N ILE A 34 51.47 13.52 29.56
CA ILE A 34 50.42 14.47 29.15
C ILE A 34 49.10 13.75 28.95
N LYS A 35 49.12 12.57 28.31
CA LYS A 35 47.93 11.75 28.11
C LYS A 35 47.32 11.31 29.46
N GLN A 36 48.12 10.76 30.38
CA GLN A 36 47.65 10.35 31.69
C GLN A 36 47.08 11.51 32.52
N VAL A 37 47.71 12.68 32.48
CA VAL A 37 47.22 13.88 33.17
C VAL A 37 45.87 14.32 32.58
N ASN A 38 45.70 14.24 31.27
CA ASN A 38 44.42 14.56 30.62
C ASN A 38 43.33 13.52 30.96
N ASP A 39 43.68 12.23 30.99
CA ASP A 39 42.76 11.15 31.37
C ASP A 39 42.30 11.29 32.84
N ILE A 40 43.21 11.66 33.74
CA ILE A 40 42.90 11.98 35.15
C ILE A 40 41.98 13.20 35.24
N LYS A 41 42.30 14.29 34.53
CA LYS A 41 41.43 15.48 34.49
C LYS A 41 40.02 15.15 33.99
N GLN A 42 39.91 14.30 32.97
CA GLN A 42 38.63 13.86 32.45
C GLN A 42 37.88 13.00 33.48
N THR A 43 38.56 12.11 34.18
CA THR A 43 37.97 11.27 35.23
C THR A 43 37.49 12.10 36.41
N ILE A 44 38.29 13.07 36.87
CA ILE A 44 37.88 14.03 37.91
C ILE A 44 36.62 14.79 37.47
N ARG A 45 36.57 15.23 36.22
CA ARG A 45 35.39 15.91 35.68
C ARG A 45 34.15 15.02 35.67
N ILE A 46 34.29 13.76 35.25
CA ILE A 46 33.18 12.80 35.24
C ILE A 46 32.67 12.54 36.67
N ILE A 47 33.58 12.28 37.62
CA ILE A 47 33.22 12.03 39.02
C ILE A 47 32.55 13.27 39.63
N SER A 48 33.05 14.47 39.33
CA SER A 48 32.44 15.71 39.80
C SER A 48 31.00 15.88 39.29
N LEU A 49 30.75 15.56 38.02
CA LEU A 49 29.41 15.61 37.44
C LEU A 49 28.50 14.52 38.00
N GLU A 50 29.03 13.32 38.20
CA GLU A 50 28.30 12.21 38.82
C GLU A 50 27.88 12.56 40.26
N ASN A 51 28.79 13.13 41.05
CA ASN A 51 28.49 13.63 42.39
C ASN A 51 27.42 14.74 42.35
N GLU A 52 27.53 15.70 41.43
CA GLU A 52 26.55 16.77 41.28
C GLU A 52 25.15 16.22 40.97
N ILE A 53 25.04 15.23 40.09
CA ILE A 53 23.78 14.55 39.77
C ILE A 53 23.23 13.87 41.02
N PHE A 54 24.07 13.13 41.76
CA PHE A 54 23.63 12.46 42.99
C PHE A 54 23.16 13.44 44.06
N GLU A 55 23.90 14.53 44.28
CA GLU A 55 23.50 15.56 45.24
C GLU A 55 22.14 16.17 44.87
N ARG A 56 21.94 16.54 43.60
CA ARG A 56 20.66 17.08 43.10
C ARG A 56 19.51 16.10 43.27
N VAL A 57 19.75 14.81 42.96
CA VAL A 57 18.74 13.75 43.12
C VAL A 57 18.41 13.53 44.59
N ILE A 58 19.42 13.41 45.47
CA ILE A 58 19.23 13.18 46.90
C ILE A 58 18.52 14.38 47.53
N MET A 59 18.94 15.61 47.24
CA MET A 59 18.29 16.82 47.74
C MET A 59 16.80 16.91 47.34
N ARG A 60 16.42 16.32 46.21
CA ARG A 60 15.03 16.30 45.72
C ARG A 60 14.21 15.18 46.36
N LEU A 61 14.78 13.99 46.54
CA LEU A 61 14.06 12.81 47.03
C LEU A 61 14.06 12.73 48.56
N GLU A 62 15.22 12.89 49.19
CA GLU A 62 15.39 12.80 50.64
C GLU A 62 16.51 13.75 51.13
N PRO A 63 16.21 15.05 51.32
CA PRO A 63 17.21 16.04 51.72
C PRO A 63 17.85 15.76 53.09
N GLY A 64 17.21 14.95 53.93
CA GLY A 64 17.76 14.50 55.23
C GLY A 64 19.05 13.69 55.10
N LEU A 65 19.24 12.96 53.99
CA LEU A 65 20.45 12.18 53.73
C LEU A 65 21.68 13.05 53.46
N MET A 66 21.49 14.31 53.05
CA MET A 66 22.60 15.26 52.84
C MET A 66 23.13 15.85 54.16
N HIS A 67 22.42 15.64 55.27
CA HIS A 67 22.81 16.17 56.57
C HIS A 67 24.07 15.46 57.10
N GLY A 68 25.09 16.23 57.47
CA GLY A 68 26.37 15.69 57.97
C GLY A 68 27.35 15.22 56.88
N ILE A 69 26.96 15.14 55.60
CA ILE A 69 27.86 14.80 54.50
C ILE A 69 29.00 15.83 54.38
N GLN A 70 28.68 17.13 54.47
CA GLN A 70 29.70 18.18 54.43
C GLN A 70 30.71 18.06 55.58
N GLN A 71 30.24 17.72 56.79
CA GLN A 71 31.10 17.52 57.95
C GLN A 71 32.00 16.29 57.78
N ALA A 72 31.48 15.21 57.18
CA ALA A 72 32.24 14.02 56.84
C ALA A 72 33.29 14.27 55.75
N LEU A 73 32.96 15.05 54.71
CA LEU A 73 33.89 15.48 53.66
C LEU A 73 35.01 16.36 54.23
N ASP A 74 34.67 17.33 55.08
CA ASP A 74 35.66 18.20 55.74
C ASP A 74 36.60 17.39 56.65
N TYR A 75 36.07 16.38 57.35
CA TYR A 75 36.87 15.45 58.16
C TYR A 75 37.80 14.59 57.30
N ALA A 76 37.30 14.01 56.20
CA ALA A 76 38.09 13.21 55.28
C ALA A 76 39.21 14.02 54.61
N THR A 77 38.92 15.26 54.22
CA THR A 77 39.89 16.18 53.61
C THR A 77 41.01 16.54 54.60
N LYS A 78 40.67 16.75 55.88
CA LYS A 78 41.66 16.96 56.95
C LYS A 78 42.53 15.72 57.20
N LEU A 79 41.96 14.52 57.09
CA LEU A 79 42.68 13.25 57.23
C LEU A 79 43.66 12.98 56.05
N GLN A 80 43.27 13.34 54.82
CA GLN A 80 44.13 13.25 53.64
C GLN A 80 45.26 14.28 53.67
N SER A 81 44.97 15.50 54.13
CA SER A 81 45.98 16.56 54.28
C SER A 81 47.05 16.19 55.31
N SER A 82 46.72 15.36 56.31
CA SER A 82 47.63 14.88 57.35
C SER A 82 48.39 13.58 57.00
N SER A 83 48.05 12.91 55.89
CA SER A 83 48.66 11.63 55.47
C SER A 83 49.65 11.75 54.31
N SER A 84 49.96 12.96 53.84
CA SER A 84 51.00 13.20 52.82
C SER A 84 52.46 13.04 53.31
N LEU A 85 52.68 12.57 54.55
CA LEU A 85 54.02 12.42 55.14
C LEU A 85 54.48 11.00 55.50
N ASN A 86 53.76 9.92 55.16
CA ASN A 86 54.23 8.57 55.50
C ASN A 86 54.22 7.59 54.32
N ILE A 87 55.21 7.74 53.45
CA ILE A 87 55.82 6.61 52.73
C ILE A 87 56.88 6.04 53.67
N GLY A 88 56.56 4.95 54.34
CA GLY A 88 57.43 4.30 55.31
C GLY A 88 57.08 2.82 55.45
N SER A 89 58.03 1.98 55.06
CA SER A 89 57.99 0.52 55.06
C SER A 89 57.44 -0.10 56.36
N PHE A 90 56.53 -1.06 56.26
CA PHE A 90 56.20 -1.94 57.38
C PHE A 90 56.88 -3.30 57.20
N VAL A 91 58.01 -3.44 57.92
CA VAL A 91 58.70 -4.70 58.19
C VAL A 91 58.01 -5.41 59.36
N LYS A 92 58.04 -6.75 59.33
CA LYS A 92 57.38 -7.71 60.20
C LYS A 92 58.24 -8.05 61.44
N SER A 93 57.71 -7.91 62.66
CA SER A 93 58.07 -8.69 63.89
C SER A 93 57.20 -8.24 65.09
N GLN A 94 56.25 -9.05 65.58
CA GLN A 94 56.29 -9.92 66.78
C GLN A 94 56.41 -9.25 68.18
N THR A 95 55.32 -9.41 68.95
CA THR A 95 55.17 -9.66 70.40
C THR A 95 55.78 -8.71 71.46
N SER A 96 54.91 -8.12 72.31
CA SER A 96 54.88 -8.37 73.77
C SER A 96 53.69 -7.70 74.45
N ARG A 97 53.20 -8.34 75.52
CA ARG A 97 52.04 -8.03 76.37
C ARG A 97 52.27 -6.83 77.31
N TYR A 98 51.15 -6.38 77.89
CA TYR A 98 50.92 -5.63 79.15
C TYR A 98 50.45 -4.17 79.00
N GLY A 99 49.36 -3.87 79.70
CA GLY A 99 49.00 -2.50 80.11
C GLY A 99 47.51 -2.16 79.95
N LEU A 100 46.75 -2.25 81.05
CA LEU A 100 45.35 -1.87 81.21
C LEU A 100 45.16 -0.35 81.41
N GLU A 101 43.88 0.04 81.35
CA GLU A 101 43.22 1.28 81.83
C GLU A 101 43.04 2.39 80.79
N SER A 102 41.83 2.51 80.21
CA SER A 102 40.63 3.17 80.76
C SER A 102 40.76 4.69 80.73
N LEU A 103 39.93 5.36 79.92
CA LEU A 103 38.88 6.27 80.39
C LEU A 103 38.22 7.02 79.21
N ALA A 104 36.90 7.16 79.35
CA ALA A 104 36.05 8.20 78.78
C ALA A 104 35.73 8.18 77.26
N SER A 105 34.66 7.45 76.93
CA SER A 105 33.66 7.94 75.97
C SER A 105 32.98 9.21 76.50
N PRO A 106 32.42 10.02 75.59
CA PRO A 106 31.04 10.43 75.81
C PRO A 106 30.15 10.28 74.56
N SER A 107 29.06 9.55 74.80
CA SER A 107 27.69 9.90 74.43
C SER A 107 27.19 9.73 72.99
N ARG A 108 26.27 8.76 72.93
CA ARG A 108 25.18 8.54 71.98
C ARG A 108 24.33 9.80 71.78
N MET A 109 23.90 10.05 70.54
CA MET A 109 22.60 10.66 70.27
C MET A 109 21.74 9.67 69.48
N LEU A 110 20.64 9.27 70.12
CA LEU A 110 19.53 8.53 69.52
C LEU A 110 18.49 9.57 69.10
N THR A 111 18.12 9.59 67.81
CA THR A 111 16.88 10.23 67.37
C THR A 111 16.17 9.28 66.42
N SER A 112 15.05 8.73 66.89
CA SER A 112 14.09 7.95 66.11
C SER A 112 13.38 8.82 65.06
N PRO A 113 12.99 8.26 63.90
CA PRO A 113 11.87 8.79 63.14
C PRO A 113 10.68 7.83 63.19
N SER A 114 9.52 8.42 63.50
CA SER A 114 8.19 7.83 63.50
C SER A 114 7.70 7.52 62.09
N ARG A 115 6.96 6.40 61.99
CA ARG A 115 6.19 5.95 60.83
C ARG A 115 5.16 7.00 60.39
N VAL A 116 5.24 7.43 59.13
CA VAL A 116 4.07 7.89 58.36
C VAL A 116 4.06 7.15 57.03
N SER A 117 3.05 6.30 56.90
CA SER A 117 2.73 5.51 55.72
C SER A 117 2.13 6.40 54.64
N THR A 118 2.77 6.48 53.49
CA THR A 118 2.08 6.79 52.23
C THR A 118 2.43 5.72 51.21
N ARG A 119 1.41 4.96 50.80
CA ARG A 119 1.47 3.92 49.77
C ARG A 119 1.92 4.53 48.43
N ARG A 120 3.05 4.07 47.89
CA ARG A 120 3.27 4.01 46.44
C ARG A 120 4.38 3.00 46.07
N VAL A 121 3.94 1.92 45.44
CA VAL A 121 4.65 0.98 44.54
C VAL A 121 6.16 0.79 44.80
N GLU A 122 6.49 -0.19 45.62
CA GLU A 122 7.86 -0.67 45.85
C GLU A 122 8.23 -1.74 44.81
N SER A 123 9.17 -1.42 43.91
CA SER A 123 10.09 -2.38 43.33
C SER A 123 11.08 -2.80 44.42
N SER A 124 10.97 -4.04 44.91
CA SER A 124 11.79 -4.53 46.01
C SER A 124 13.24 -4.76 45.54
N ALA A 125 14.14 -3.84 45.87
CA ALA A 125 15.57 -4.13 46.00
C ALA A 125 15.90 -4.20 47.49
N LYS A 126 16.00 -5.42 48.01
CA LYS A 126 16.47 -5.68 49.39
C LYS A 126 17.92 -5.23 49.51
N VAL A 127 18.18 -4.05 50.07
CA VAL A 127 19.51 -3.63 50.52
C VAL A 127 19.74 -4.22 51.91
N SER A 128 20.21 -5.47 51.95
CA SER A 128 20.85 -6.05 53.13
C SER A 128 22.28 -6.40 52.72
N GLY A 129 23.21 -5.51 53.07
CA GLY A 129 24.63 -5.67 52.80
C GLY A 129 25.42 -4.87 53.82
N THR A 130 26.13 -5.57 54.69
CA THR A 130 27.06 -5.03 55.68
C THR A 130 28.06 -4.09 55.00
N VAL A 131 28.08 -2.82 55.41
CA VAL A 131 29.02 -1.81 54.89
C VAL A 131 30.40 -2.13 55.44
N ILE A 132 31.23 -2.80 54.63
CA ILE A 132 32.68 -2.85 54.82
C ILE A 132 33.27 -1.60 54.16
N PHE A 133 34.11 -0.91 54.93
CA PHE A 133 34.84 0.31 54.58
C PHE A 133 35.29 0.33 53.10
N GLY A 134 34.81 1.33 52.33
CA GLY A 134 35.31 1.63 50.98
C GLY A 134 34.56 1.02 49.79
N SER A 135 33.54 0.17 49.98
CA SER A 135 32.69 -0.29 48.89
C SER A 135 31.22 -0.32 49.31
N GLY A 136 30.57 0.84 49.24
CA GLY A 136 29.12 0.96 49.37
C GLY A 136 28.35 0.19 48.28
N PRO A 137 27.01 0.11 48.39
CA PRO A 137 26.16 -0.51 47.37
C PRO A 137 26.50 0.05 45.99
N ARG A 138 26.99 -0.81 45.10
CA ARG A 138 27.34 -0.38 43.74
C ARG A 138 26.06 -0.17 42.95
N ILE A 139 25.68 1.10 42.76
CA ILE A 139 24.56 1.47 41.89
C ILE A 139 24.83 0.89 40.50
N ASN A 140 23.85 0.17 39.97
CA ASN A 140 23.98 -0.48 38.67
C ASN A 140 24.21 0.58 37.58
N VAL A 141 24.95 0.25 36.52
CA VAL A 141 25.18 1.15 35.38
C VAL A 141 23.84 1.56 34.74
N LEU A 142 22.86 0.66 34.73
CA LEU A 142 21.51 0.96 34.26
C LEU A 142 20.82 2.01 35.14
N GLU A 143 20.82 1.82 36.46
CA GLU A 143 20.24 2.77 37.42
C GLU A 143 20.94 4.14 37.35
N ARG A 144 22.28 4.16 37.17
CA ARG A 144 23.03 5.40 36.93
C ARG A 144 22.60 6.09 35.63
N SER A 145 22.45 5.33 34.55
CA SER A 145 21.99 5.86 33.26
C SER A 145 20.57 6.44 33.36
N GLU A 146 19.67 5.77 34.08
CA GLU A 146 18.31 6.27 34.34
C GLU A 146 18.33 7.56 35.16
N LEU A 147 19.14 7.63 36.23
CA LEU A 147 19.30 8.83 37.04
C LEU A 147 19.82 10.01 36.21
N VAL A 148 20.88 9.82 35.42
CA VAL A 148 21.42 10.86 34.53
C VAL A 148 20.37 11.32 33.52
N SER A 149 19.64 10.38 32.92
CA SER A 149 18.59 10.70 31.94
C SER A 149 17.47 11.52 32.57
N SER A 150 17.01 11.12 33.77
CA SER A 150 15.97 11.84 34.50
C SER A 150 16.39 13.26 34.91
N GLU A 151 17.63 13.44 35.38
CA GLU A 151 18.16 14.75 35.75
C GLU A 151 18.36 15.64 34.53
N MET A 152 18.78 15.06 33.40
CA MET A 152 18.90 15.75 32.12
C MET A 152 17.54 16.28 31.64
N GLU A 153 16.48 15.47 31.67
CA GLU A 153 15.13 15.90 31.31
C GLU A 153 14.63 17.05 32.20
N ILE A 154 14.86 16.95 33.51
CA ILE A 154 14.53 18.00 34.46
C ILE A 154 15.30 19.28 34.16
N LEU A 155 16.60 19.18 33.91
CA LEU A 155 17.46 20.33 33.64
C LEU A 155 17.04 21.04 32.36
N ILE A 156 16.73 20.27 31.31
CA ILE A 156 16.17 20.79 30.05
C ILE A 156 14.86 21.52 30.34
N GLY A 157 13.94 20.90 31.09
CA GLY A 157 12.65 21.52 31.45
C GLY A 157 12.80 22.81 32.26
N ASN A 158 13.76 22.86 33.19
CA ASN A 158 14.07 24.06 33.98
C ASN A 158 14.68 25.17 33.11
N LEU A 159 15.59 24.82 32.19
CA LEU A 159 16.19 25.75 31.25
C LEU A 159 15.12 26.36 30.33
N GLU A 160 14.19 25.56 29.82
CA GLU A 160 13.08 26.06 29.01
C GLU A 160 12.16 27.01 29.78
N LYS A 161 11.83 26.70 31.04
CA LYS A 161 11.06 27.60 31.90
C LYS A 161 11.79 28.92 32.13
N ALA A 162 13.08 28.87 32.48
CA ALA A 162 13.90 30.05 32.67
C ALA A 162 13.99 30.89 31.38
N ARG A 163 14.15 30.25 30.23
CA ARG A 163 14.16 30.93 28.92
C ARG A 163 12.82 31.62 28.62
N LYS A 164 11.69 30.95 28.89
CA LYS A 164 10.35 31.54 28.71
C LYS A 164 10.13 32.74 29.61
N GLU A 165 10.51 32.64 30.88
CA GLU A 165 10.38 33.76 31.82
C GLU A 165 11.31 34.93 31.44
N ALA A 166 12.57 34.65 31.10
CA ALA A 166 13.50 35.67 30.63
C ALA A 166 13.00 36.39 29.36
N ALA A 167 12.42 35.65 28.40
CA ALA A 167 11.83 36.24 27.20
C ALA A 167 10.64 37.14 27.53
N LYS A 168 9.78 36.73 28.47
CA LYS A 168 8.64 37.52 28.94
C LYS A 168 9.10 38.80 29.64
N GLN A 169 10.09 38.70 30.53
CA GLN A 169 10.68 39.85 31.22
C GLN A 169 11.35 40.81 30.25
N HIS A 170 12.12 40.28 29.30
CA HIS A 170 12.73 41.10 28.25
C HIS A 170 11.68 41.86 27.42
N ALA A 171 10.60 41.19 27.02
CA ALA A 171 9.50 41.84 26.30
C ALA A 171 8.82 42.93 27.15
N LEU A 172 8.62 42.69 28.45
CA LEU A 172 8.05 43.67 29.38
C LEU A 172 8.95 44.90 29.52
N LEU A 173 10.24 44.69 29.80
CA LEU A 173 11.20 45.78 29.96
C LEU A 173 11.33 46.60 28.68
N LYS A 174 11.32 45.95 27.51
CA LYS A 174 11.32 46.63 26.22
C LYS A 174 10.08 47.50 26.04
N ALA A 175 8.89 46.98 26.36
CA ALA A 175 7.65 47.75 26.29
C ALA A 175 7.65 48.94 27.26
N GLN A 176 8.19 48.77 28.47
CA GLN A 176 8.35 49.87 29.44
C GLN A 176 9.32 50.95 28.94
N LEU A 177 10.43 50.55 28.31
CA LEU A 177 11.38 51.50 27.73
C LEU A 177 10.73 52.31 26.60
N GLU A 178 10.01 51.64 25.69
CA GLU A 178 9.25 52.30 24.63
C GLU A 178 8.19 53.26 25.20
N GLU A 179 7.45 52.86 26.23
CA GLU A 179 6.46 53.71 26.91
C GLU A 179 7.12 54.95 27.55
N ILE A 180 8.23 54.76 28.26
CA ILE A 180 8.99 55.87 28.88
C ILE A 180 9.48 56.85 27.81
N SER A 181 10.00 56.33 26.68
CA SER A 181 10.47 57.17 25.57
C SER A 181 9.33 58.02 24.99
N ILE A 182 8.16 57.42 24.76
CA ILE A 182 6.97 58.16 24.29
C ILE A 182 6.58 59.23 25.32
N ARG A 183 6.48 58.86 26.60
CA ARG A 183 6.13 59.78 27.68
C ARG A 183 7.11 60.95 27.80
N GLU A 184 8.40 60.69 27.67
CA GLU A 184 9.44 61.73 27.67
C GLU A 184 9.22 62.72 26.53
N THR A 185 8.95 62.22 25.31
CA THR A 185 8.68 63.09 24.16
C THR A 185 7.40 63.92 24.34
N ASP A 186 6.35 63.33 24.91
CA ASP A 186 5.08 64.03 25.15
C ASP A 186 5.22 65.10 26.24
N ILE A 187 5.95 64.81 27.32
CA ILE A 187 6.23 65.78 28.38
C ILE A 187 7.04 66.95 27.83
N LYS A 188 8.09 66.69 27.03
CA LYS A 188 8.90 67.76 26.42
C LYS A 188 8.05 68.66 25.53
N LYS A 189 7.24 68.07 24.64
CA LYS A 189 6.33 68.82 23.77
C LYS A 189 5.32 69.64 24.59
N ALA A 190 4.72 69.04 25.62
CA ALA A 190 3.76 69.75 26.47
C ALA A 190 4.41 70.92 27.23
N ALA A 191 5.66 70.76 27.69
CA ALA A 191 6.42 71.81 28.34
C ALA A 191 6.78 72.94 27.36
N GLU A 192 7.26 72.61 26.16
CA GLU A 192 7.58 73.58 25.10
C GLU A 192 6.34 74.37 24.67
N MET A 193 5.21 73.68 24.45
CA MET A 193 3.94 74.33 24.13
C MET A 193 3.46 75.25 25.26
N PHE A 194 3.56 74.80 26.51
CA PHE A 194 3.18 75.59 27.67
C PHE A 194 4.05 76.85 27.81
N GLU A 195 5.38 76.70 27.65
CA GLU A 195 6.31 77.84 27.68
C GLU A 195 5.98 78.85 26.58
N GLN A 196 5.74 78.38 25.36
CA GLN A 196 5.37 79.26 24.26
C GLN A 196 4.03 79.96 24.48
N GLU A 197 2.95 79.22 24.75
CA GLU A 197 1.59 79.76 24.79
C GLU A 197 1.31 80.59 26.06
N VAL A 198 1.85 80.17 27.21
CA VAL A 198 1.52 80.78 28.51
C VAL A 198 2.60 81.76 28.97
N ILE A 199 3.88 81.42 28.79
CA ILE A 199 4.98 82.26 29.30
C ILE A 199 5.36 83.32 28.26
N VAL A 200 5.57 82.95 27.00
CA VAL A 200 6.02 83.89 25.96
C VAL A 200 4.86 84.70 25.40
N GLU A 201 3.83 84.02 24.87
CA GLU A 201 2.67 84.67 24.24
C GLU A 201 1.69 85.24 25.28
N GLY A 202 1.60 84.60 26.45
CA GLY A 202 0.72 85.02 27.54
C GLY A 202 1.26 86.16 28.42
N TRP A 203 2.50 86.63 28.19
CA TRP A 203 3.09 87.71 28.98
C TRP A 203 2.52 89.08 28.60
N ASP A 204 1.82 89.71 29.53
CA ASP A 204 1.39 91.10 29.36
C ASP A 204 2.55 92.06 29.64
N LYS A 205 3.04 92.71 28.59
CA LYS A 205 4.15 93.69 28.66
C LYS A 205 3.79 94.93 29.50
N ILE A 206 2.50 95.27 29.61
CA ILE A 206 2.04 96.45 30.34
C ILE A 206 1.89 96.13 31.82
N ALA A 207 1.23 95.01 32.15
CA ALA A 207 0.99 94.60 33.53
C ALA A 207 2.17 93.84 34.17
N GLN A 208 3.20 93.49 33.38
CA GLN A 208 4.37 92.68 33.76
C GLN A 208 4.00 91.41 34.54
N ARG A 209 2.89 90.78 34.13
CA ARG A 209 2.36 89.55 34.73
C ARG A 209 1.59 88.75 33.68
N ILE A 210 1.43 87.47 33.93
CA ILE A 210 0.56 86.60 33.11
C ILE A 210 -0.88 86.76 33.64
N PRO A 211 -1.86 87.17 32.80
CA PRO A 211 -3.25 87.21 33.19
C PRO A 211 -3.77 85.81 33.57
N ALA A 212 -4.60 85.75 34.61
CA ALA A 212 -5.13 84.48 35.12
C ALA A 212 -5.99 83.74 34.08
N GLU A 213 -6.65 84.48 33.18
CA GLU A 213 -7.50 83.95 32.12
C GLU A 213 -6.72 83.08 31.13
N ILE A 214 -5.47 83.43 30.82
CA ILE A 214 -4.61 82.69 29.90
C ILE A 214 -4.22 81.35 30.52
N TRP A 215 -3.83 81.36 31.79
CA TRP A 215 -3.54 80.14 32.55
C TRP A 215 -4.78 79.23 32.66
N ILE A 216 -5.94 79.79 33.02
CA ILE A 216 -7.20 79.03 33.13
C ILE A 216 -7.58 78.42 31.78
N ARG A 217 -7.45 79.17 30.69
CA ARG A 217 -7.72 78.67 29.33
C ARG A 217 -6.78 77.53 28.96
N SER A 218 -5.47 77.67 29.19
CA SER A 218 -4.48 76.63 28.90
C SER A 218 -4.79 75.34 29.68
N MET A 219 -5.07 75.46 30.98
CA MET A 219 -5.42 74.30 31.81
C MET A 219 -6.73 73.64 31.35
N THR A 220 -7.72 74.42 30.93
CA THR A 220 -9.00 73.90 30.42
C THR A 220 -8.81 73.11 29.12
N GLU A 221 -8.01 73.62 28.18
CA GLU A 221 -7.71 72.90 26.94
C GLU A 221 -6.87 71.64 27.21
N TRP A 222 -5.93 71.69 28.17
CA TRP A 222 -5.14 70.52 28.56
C TRP A 222 -6.00 69.39 29.13
N VAL A 223 -6.99 69.71 29.98
CA VAL A 223 -7.97 68.74 30.49
C VAL A 223 -8.76 68.13 29.33
N LYS A 224 -9.27 68.96 28.41
CA LYS A 224 -10.04 68.51 27.25
C LYS A 224 -9.24 67.60 26.30
N ILE A 225 -7.97 67.92 26.04
CA ILE A 225 -7.08 67.05 25.25
C ILE A 225 -6.85 65.72 25.97
N THR A 226 -6.64 65.76 27.29
CA THR A 226 -6.45 64.57 28.12
C THR A 226 -7.70 63.67 28.07
N ASP A 227 -8.90 64.23 28.20
CA ASP A 227 -10.15 63.49 28.06
C ASP A 227 -10.28 62.82 26.68
N SER A 228 -9.94 63.54 25.60
CA SER A 228 -9.92 62.96 24.25
C SER A 228 -8.93 61.80 24.12
N HIS A 229 -7.76 61.89 24.75
CA HIS A 229 -6.81 60.78 24.79
C HIS A 229 -7.32 59.59 25.59
N ILE A 230 -7.98 59.81 26.73
CA ILE A 230 -8.60 58.76 27.53
C ILE A 230 -9.64 58.00 26.69
N GLU A 231 -10.51 58.71 25.97
CA GLU A 231 -11.50 58.06 25.10
C GLU A 231 -10.86 57.21 24.00
N LYS A 232 -9.81 57.75 23.33
CA LYS A 232 -9.04 57.01 22.31
C LYS A 232 -8.39 55.76 22.88
N PHE A 233 -7.74 55.86 24.04
CA PHE A 233 -7.13 54.71 24.70
C PHE A 233 -8.15 53.67 25.15
N ARG A 234 -9.33 54.10 25.63
CA ARG A 234 -10.43 53.20 25.99
C ARG A 234 -10.92 52.40 24.78
N LEU A 235 -11.12 53.08 23.65
CA LEU A 235 -11.52 52.41 22.40
C LEU A 235 -10.45 51.41 21.95
N ARG A 236 -9.19 51.82 21.91
CA ARG A 236 -8.07 50.94 21.54
C ARG A 236 -7.96 49.71 22.44
N THR A 237 -8.15 49.90 23.75
CA THR A 237 -8.15 48.82 24.74
C THR A 237 -9.28 47.83 24.47
N SER A 238 -10.49 48.32 24.18
CA SER A 238 -11.64 47.48 23.80
C SER A 238 -11.38 46.65 22.54
N THR A 239 -10.80 47.27 21.50
CA THR A 239 -10.40 46.57 20.27
C THR A 239 -9.35 45.49 20.54
N LEU A 240 -8.31 45.82 21.31
CA LEU A 240 -7.23 44.88 21.61
C LEU A 240 -7.73 43.69 22.45
N ASN A 241 -8.62 43.94 23.41
CA ASN A 241 -9.27 42.90 24.21
C ASN A 241 -10.12 41.95 23.32
N SER A 242 -10.83 42.51 22.34
CA SER A 242 -11.61 41.71 21.38
C SER A 242 -10.69 40.84 20.51
N GLN A 243 -9.59 41.41 20.01
CA GLN A 243 -8.59 40.65 19.24
C GLN A 243 -7.93 39.56 20.08
N TYR A 244 -7.55 39.87 21.33
CA TYR A 244 -7.00 38.90 22.27
C TYR A 244 -7.97 37.74 22.54
N SER A 245 -9.25 38.03 22.78
CA SER A 245 -10.28 37.01 22.98
C SER A 245 -10.41 36.10 21.75
N ASN A 246 -10.43 36.69 20.55
CA ASN A 246 -10.51 35.94 19.29
C ASN A 246 -9.28 35.04 19.09
N LEU A 247 -8.07 35.57 19.30
CA LEU A 247 -6.83 34.79 19.18
C LEU A 247 -6.76 33.67 20.22
N LYS A 248 -7.17 33.95 21.46
CA LYS A 248 -7.28 32.94 22.51
C LYS A 248 -8.25 31.82 22.11
N GLY A 249 -9.39 32.18 21.51
CA GLY A 249 -10.34 31.23 20.93
C GLY A 249 -9.71 30.36 19.83
N GLN A 250 -8.98 30.98 18.90
CA GLN A 250 -8.28 30.24 17.83
C GLN A 250 -7.22 29.28 18.38
N ILE A 251 -6.46 29.69 19.41
CA ILE A 251 -5.49 28.82 20.07
C ILE A 251 -6.20 27.60 20.69
N LYS A 252 -7.34 27.82 21.34
CA LYS A 252 -8.13 26.72 21.93
C LYS A 252 -8.62 25.74 20.87
N VAL A 253 -9.20 26.23 19.77
CA VAL A 253 -9.64 25.38 18.65
C VAL A 253 -8.48 24.62 18.02
N LYS A 254 -7.32 25.27 17.84
CA LYS A 254 -6.11 24.60 17.35
C LYS A 254 -5.59 23.54 18.32
N ALA A 255 -5.65 23.80 19.63
CA ALA A 255 -5.25 22.84 20.65
C ALA A 255 -6.17 21.61 20.61
N GLU A 256 -7.49 21.78 20.57
CA GLU A 256 -8.47 20.69 20.44
C GLU A 256 -8.27 19.92 19.13
N LEU A 257 -7.99 20.60 18.01
CA LEU A 257 -7.68 19.95 16.74
C LEU A 257 -6.37 19.15 16.81
N SER A 258 -5.34 19.68 17.50
CA SER A 258 -4.05 19.00 17.67
C SER A 258 -4.09 17.85 18.66
N GLU A 259 -4.98 17.90 19.66
CA GLU A 259 -5.22 16.79 20.58
C GLU A 259 -5.90 15.62 19.86
N ASN A 260 -6.81 15.93 18.93
CA ASN A 260 -7.49 14.94 18.10
C ASN A 260 -6.64 14.41 16.94
N LEU A 261 -5.60 15.14 16.51
CA LEU A 261 -4.72 14.76 15.39
C LEU A 261 -3.27 14.69 15.85
N ARG A 262 -2.83 13.51 16.28
CA ARG A 262 -1.43 13.26 16.60
C ARG A 262 -0.64 13.01 15.32
N ALA A 263 0.65 13.34 15.32
CA ALA A 263 1.55 13.01 14.20
C ALA A 263 1.48 11.52 13.81
N VAL A 264 1.32 10.64 14.81
CA VAL A 264 1.17 9.19 14.62
C VAL A 264 -0.07 8.83 13.82
N ASP A 265 -1.16 9.60 13.93
CA ASP A 265 -2.40 9.34 13.18
C ASP A 265 -2.21 9.62 11.68
N PHE A 266 -1.42 10.64 11.33
CA PHE A 266 -1.06 10.90 9.94
C PHE A 266 -0.17 9.81 9.36
N ASP A 267 0.76 9.28 10.14
CA ASP A 267 1.61 8.18 9.70
C ASP A 267 0.83 6.88 9.59
N LYS A 268 -0.10 6.61 10.51
CA LYS A 268 -1.06 5.50 10.41
C LYS A 268 -1.89 5.61 9.14
N LEU A 269 -2.45 6.79 8.84
CA LEU A 269 -3.24 7.01 7.62
C LEU A 269 -2.40 6.81 6.35
N LYS A 270 -1.13 7.22 6.35
CA LYS A 270 -0.21 6.96 5.22
C LYS A 270 0.06 5.47 5.03
N ILE A 271 0.20 4.72 6.11
CA ILE A 271 0.41 3.27 6.06
C ILE A 271 -0.85 2.59 5.51
N GLU A 272 -2.02 2.90 6.05
CA GLU A 272 -3.30 2.34 5.60
C GLU A 272 -3.58 2.67 4.12
N ASN A 273 -3.27 3.90 3.69
CA ASN A 273 -3.42 4.30 2.30
C ASN A 273 -2.47 3.52 1.38
N ARG A 274 -1.20 3.34 1.79
CA ARG A 274 -0.24 2.52 1.04
C ARG A 274 -0.71 1.07 0.92
N GLU A 275 -1.18 0.48 2.01
CA GLU A 275 -1.72 -0.89 2.02
C GLU A 275 -2.95 -1.00 1.09
N CYS A 276 -3.85 -0.01 1.13
CA CYS A 276 -5.00 0.04 0.21
C CYS A 276 -4.56 0.14 -1.25
N LEU A 277 -3.54 0.94 -1.57
CA LEU A 277 -2.98 1.05 -2.92
C LEU A 277 -2.37 -0.28 -3.39
N GLU A 278 -1.61 -0.95 -2.53
CA GLU A 278 -1.05 -2.28 -2.84
C GLU A 278 -2.14 -3.32 -3.11
N ILE A 279 -3.22 -3.31 -2.32
CA ILE A 279 -4.39 -4.18 -2.55
C ILE A 279 -5.06 -3.84 -3.88
N ILE A 280 -5.23 -2.56 -4.21
CA ILE A 280 -5.81 -2.12 -5.48
C ILE A 280 -4.97 -2.61 -6.65
N ASP A 281 -3.65 -2.45 -6.60
CA ASP A 281 -2.74 -2.89 -7.66
C ASP A 281 -2.79 -4.43 -7.83
N TYR A 282 -2.78 -5.17 -6.72
CA TYR A 282 -2.92 -6.64 -6.76
C TYR A 282 -4.25 -7.10 -7.36
N LYS A 283 -5.36 -6.41 -7.04
CA LYS A 283 -6.67 -6.69 -7.61
C LYS A 283 -6.74 -6.30 -9.09
N LEU A 284 -6.09 -5.22 -9.49
CA LEU A 284 -6.01 -4.78 -10.87
C LEU A 284 -5.24 -5.80 -11.74
N GLN A 285 -4.15 -6.36 -11.21
CA GLN A 285 -3.38 -7.41 -11.89
C GLN A 285 -4.22 -8.69 -12.08
N GLN A 286 -4.91 -9.16 -11.03
CA GLN A 286 -5.84 -10.30 -11.14
C GLN A 286 -6.97 -10.03 -12.15
N LEU A 287 -7.50 -8.81 -12.18
CA LEU A 287 -8.54 -8.43 -13.14
C LEU A 287 -7.99 -8.48 -14.58
N ALA A 288 -6.75 -8.05 -14.80
CA ALA A 288 -6.11 -8.13 -16.11
C ALA A 288 -5.92 -9.59 -16.56
N GLU A 289 -5.49 -10.48 -15.66
CA GLU A 289 -5.38 -11.91 -15.94
C GLU A 289 -6.72 -12.56 -16.25
N LEU A 290 -7.76 -12.26 -15.47
CA LEU A 290 -9.13 -12.73 -15.71
C LEU A 290 -9.68 -12.23 -17.05
N LYS A 291 -9.42 -10.96 -17.41
CA LYS A 291 -9.80 -10.40 -18.71
C LYS A 291 -9.11 -11.13 -19.86
N LYS A 292 -7.82 -11.45 -19.71
CA LYS A 292 -7.06 -12.23 -20.70
C LYS A 292 -7.66 -13.62 -20.87
N MET A 293 -7.87 -14.35 -19.78
CA MET A 293 -8.49 -15.69 -19.81
C MET A 293 -9.89 -15.67 -20.43
N THR A 294 -10.69 -14.65 -20.10
CA THR A 294 -12.03 -14.47 -20.69
C THR A 294 -11.94 -14.19 -22.19
N GLY A 295 -10.98 -13.37 -22.62
CA GLY A 295 -10.71 -13.12 -24.04
C GLY A 295 -10.32 -14.39 -24.80
N ASP A 296 -9.40 -15.18 -24.24
CA ASP A 296 -8.94 -16.45 -24.82
C ASP A 296 -10.09 -17.47 -24.91
N ALA A 297 -10.89 -17.60 -23.85
CA ALA A 297 -12.06 -18.47 -23.84
C ALA A 297 -13.10 -18.07 -24.90
N ASN A 298 -13.35 -16.76 -25.06
CA ASN A 298 -14.29 -16.26 -26.07
C ASN A 298 -13.77 -16.46 -27.51
N LEU A 299 -12.47 -16.33 -27.72
CA LEU A 299 -11.83 -16.65 -29.00
C LEU A 299 -11.99 -18.14 -29.34
N ASN A 300 -11.67 -19.02 -28.39
CA ASN A 300 -11.86 -20.48 -28.55
C ASN A 300 -13.32 -20.83 -28.82
N LEU A 301 -14.27 -20.22 -28.10
CA LEU A 301 -15.70 -20.42 -28.34
C LEU A 301 -16.09 -20.00 -29.76
N THR A 302 -15.54 -18.89 -30.26
CA THR A 302 -15.78 -18.41 -31.63
C THR A 302 -15.24 -19.39 -32.66
N VAL A 303 -14.04 -19.94 -32.45
CA VAL A 303 -13.44 -20.97 -33.31
C VAL A 303 -14.31 -22.22 -33.34
N HIS A 304 -14.72 -22.75 -32.17
CA HIS A 304 -15.57 -23.94 -32.10
C HIS A 304 -16.95 -23.70 -32.71
N LYS A 305 -17.54 -22.52 -32.50
CA LYS A 305 -18.81 -22.13 -33.14
C LYS A 305 -18.69 -22.14 -34.66
N LYS A 306 -17.59 -21.60 -35.20
CA LYS A 306 -17.34 -21.60 -36.65
C LYS A 306 -17.20 -23.03 -37.19
N ALA A 307 -16.41 -23.88 -36.54
CA ALA A 307 -16.24 -25.27 -36.93
C ALA A 307 -17.57 -26.05 -36.88
N MET A 308 -18.39 -25.83 -35.85
CA MET A 308 -19.73 -26.41 -35.74
C MET A 308 -20.64 -25.94 -36.89
N MET A 309 -20.61 -24.64 -37.24
CA MET A 309 -21.38 -24.12 -38.37
C MET A 309 -20.96 -24.74 -39.70
N GLU A 310 -19.66 -24.93 -39.93
CA GLU A 310 -19.12 -25.60 -41.12
C GLU A 310 -19.58 -27.06 -41.19
N GLN A 311 -19.50 -27.81 -40.09
CA GLN A 311 -20.02 -29.17 -40.02
C GLN A 311 -21.53 -29.25 -40.25
N ASN A 312 -22.29 -28.30 -39.70
CA ASN A 312 -23.73 -28.26 -39.88
C ASN A 312 -24.13 -27.94 -41.33
N ALA A 313 -23.38 -27.05 -42.00
CA ALA A 313 -23.55 -26.77 -43.42
C ALA A 313 -23.27 -28.04 -44.26
N TYR A 314 -22.15 -28.73 -43.99
CA TYR A 314 -21.82 -30.00 -44.64
C TYR A 314 -22.88 -31.08 -44.43
N LEU A 315 -23.39 -31.22 -43.20
CA LEU A 315 -24.48 -32.16 -42.89
C LEU A 315 -25.76 -31.82 -43.66
N THR A 316 -26.09 -30.53 -43.77
CA THR A 316 -27.24 -30.04 -44.55
C THR A 316 -27.08 -30.39 -46.04
N ASP A 317 -25.89 -30.22 -46.60
CA ASP A 317 -25.58 -30.60 -47.98
C ASP A 317 -25.67 -32.12 -48.20
N ILE A 318 -25.17 -32.93 -47.26
CA ILE A 318 -25.35 -34.39 -47.30
C ILE A 318 -26.82 -34.75 -47.27
N LEU A 319 -27.61 -34.18 -46.36
CA LEU A 319 -29.05 -34.48 -46.27
C LEU A 319 -29.77 -34.12 -47.57
N LYS A 320 -29.40 -33.00 -48.20
CA LYS A 320 -29.91 -32.61 -49.52
C LYS A 320 -29.52 -33.64 -50.58
N SER A 321 -28.25 -34.07 -50.62
CA SER A 321 -27.77 -35.10 -51.54
C SER A 321 -28.46 -36.45 -51.33
N ILE A 322 -28.68 -36.88 -50.09
CA ILE A 322 -29.44 -38.09 -49.76
C ILE A 322 -30.87 -37.98 -50.28
N LYS A 323 -31.54 -36.84 -50.07
CA LYS A 323 -32.91 -36.62 -50.56
C LYS A 323 -32.98 -36.65 -52.10
N GLU A 324 -32.00 -36.07 -52.77
CA GLU A 324 -31.88 -36.13 -54.23
C GLU A 324 -31.62 -37.55 -54.74
N LYS A 325 -30.73 -38.31 -54.09
CA LYS A 325 -30.47 -39.71 -54.41
C LYS A 325 -31.70 -40.58 -54.17
N TYR A 326 -32.39 -40.41 -53.05
CA TYR A 326 -33.63 -41.12 -52.74
C TYR A 326 -34.69 -40.88 -53.81
N LYS A 327 -34.87 -39.62 -54.25
CA LYS A 327 -35.78 -39.30 -55.35
C LYS A 327 -35.39 -40.02 -56.64
N LYS A 328 -34.09 -40.01 -57.00
CA LYS A 328 -33.59 -40.75 -58.17
C LYS A 328 -33.82 -42.25 -58.06
N THR A 329 -33.60 -42.86 -56.89
CA THR A 329 -33.88 -44.28 -56.65
C THR A 329 -35.36 -44.60 -56.85
N VAL A 330 -36.25 -43.78 -56.28
CA VAL A 330 -37.71 -43.96 -56.46
C VAL A 330 -38.11 -43.84 -57.94
N ASP A 331 -37.53 -42.91 -58.68
CA ASP A 331 -37.82 -42.76 -60.11
C ASP A 331 -37.27 -43.94 -60.94
N LEU A 332 -36.08 -44.45 -60.60
CA LEU A 332 -35.52 -45.67 -61.20
C LEU A 332 -36.32 -46.92 -60.86
N ASP A 333 -36.85 -47.05 -59.64
CA ASP A 333 -37.70 -48.18 -59.26
C ASP A 333 -39.00 -48.19 -60.07
N LYS A 334 -39.62 -47.02 -60.30
CA LYS A 334 -40.78 -46.91 -61.19
C LYS A 334 -40.44 -47.31 -62.63
N GLU A 335 -39.29 -46.86 -63.14
CA GLU A 335 -38.83 -47.22 -64.48
C GLU A 335 -38.58 -48.73 -64.57
N ARG A 336 -37.95 -49.33 -63.55
CA ARG A 336 -37.75 -50.78 -63.43
C ARG A 336 -39.08 -51.53 -63.43
N ASP A 337 -40.08 -51.07 -62.69
CA ASP A 337 -41.40 -51.71 -62.64
C ASP A 337 -42.07 -51.67 -64.02
N VAL A 338 -41.98 -50.54 -64.74
CA VAL A 338 -42.48 -50.43 -66.12
C VAL A 338 -41.74 -51.39 -67.05
N ILE A 339 -40.41 -51.47 -66.94
CA ILE A 339 -39.59 -52.39 -67.74
C ILE A 339 -39.95 -53.84 -67.42
N ASN A 340 -40.17 -54.20 -66.15
CA ASN A 340 -40.58 -55.56 -65.75
C ASN A 340 -41.93 -55.92 -66.35
N VAL A 341 -42.93 -55.03 -66.27
CA VAL A 341 -44.24 -55.27 -66.89
C VAL A 341 -44.10 -55.44 -68.41
N GLN A 342 -43.28 -54.61 -69.07
CA GLN A 342 -43.00 -54.78 -70.50
C GLN A 342 -42.29 -56.10 -70.80
N ALA A 343 -41.33 -56.51 -69.97
CA ALA A 343 -40.62 -57.77 -70.09
C ALA A 343 -41.55 -58.97 -69.92
N ASP A 344 -42.49 -58.92 -68.98
CA ASP A 344 -43.51 -59.96 -68.76
C ASP A 344 -44.47 -60.07 -69.95
N ILE A 345 -44.95 -58.93 -70.48
CA ILE A 345 -45.78 -58.90 -71.70
C ILE A 345 -45.01 -59.49 -72.88
N LEU A 346 -43.74 -59.11 -73.06
CA LEU A 346 -42.89 -59.65 -74.12
C LEU A 346 -42.63 -61.14 -73.94
N ALA A 347 -42.40 -61.60 -72.70
CA ALA A 347 -42.22 -63.01 -72.38
C ALA A 347 -43.49 -63.82 -72.69
N GLN A 348 -44.67 -63.30 -72.33
CA GLN A 348 -45.96 -63.90 -72.66
C GLN A 348 -46.19 -63.95 -74.17
N ARG A 349 -45.89 -62.86 -74.88
CA ARG A 349 -45.99 -62.80 -76.34
C ARG A 349 -45.02 -63.78 -77.01
N LEU A 350 -43.82 -63.95 -76.49
CA LEU A 350 -42.85 -64.93 -76.95
C LEU A 350 -43.37 -66.36 -76.73
N GLU A 351 -44.01 -66.61 -75.59
CA GLU A 351 -44.64 -67.90 -75.30
C GLU A 351 -45.82 -68.19 -76.24
N ASP A 352 -46.65 -67.19 -76.56
CA ASP A 352 -47.70 -67.32 -77.56
C ASP A 352 -47.13 -67.61 -78.95
N VAL A 353 -46.03 -66.95 -79.34
CA VAL A 353 -45.31 -67.25 -80.60
C VAL A 353 -44.73 -68.67 -80.58
N LYS A 354 -44.22 -69.17 -79.45
CA LYS A 354 -43.78 -70.57 -79.31
C LYS A 354 -44.94 -71.54 -79.45
N LYS A 355 -46.11 -71.26 -78.84
CA LYS A 355 -47.32 -72.09 -79.02
C LYS A 355 -47.79 -72.10 -80.46
N VAL A 356 -47.83 -70.95 -81.12
CA VAL A 356 -48.15 -70.85 -82.56
C VAL A 356 -47.12 -71.63 -83.37
N ARG A 357 -45.82 -71.53 -83.08
CA ARG A 357 -44.77 -72.29 -83.74
C ARG A 357 -44.92 -73.81 -83.54
N LEU A 358 -45.33 -74.25 -82.35
CA LEU A 358 -45.57 -75.67 -82.05
C LEU A 358 -46.87 -76.19 -82.71
N ALA A 359 -47.91 -75.35 -82.78
CA ALA A 359 -49.15 -75.65 -83.48
C ALA A 359 -49.02 -75.56 -85.01
N TYR A 360 -48.02 -74.81 -85.50
CA TYR A 360 -47.69 -74.68 -86.90
C TYR A 360 -46.96 -75.93 -87.39
N LYS A 361 -47.73 -76.92 -87.81
CA LYS A 361 -47.24 -78.05 -88.59
C LYS A 361 -47.14 -77.61 -90.04
N VAL A 362 -45.91 -77.60 -90.56
CA VAL A 362 -45.61 -77.31 -91.98
C VAL A 362 -46.54 -78.17 -92.85
N PRO A 363 -47.41 -77.57 -93.67
CA PRO A 363 -48.25 -78.33 -94.59
C PRO A 363 -47.39 -79.19 -95.51
N ASP A 364 -47.79 -80.44 -95.72
CA ASP A 364 -47.04 -81.38 -96.56
C ASP A 364 -46.93 -80.82 -97.99
N ILE A 365 -45.72 -80.88 -98.56
CA ILE A 365 -45.42 -80.35 -99.91
C ILE A 365 -46.34 -81.00 -100.94
N MET A 366 -46.74 -82.26 -100.70
CA MET A 366 -47.68 -82.99 -101.55
C MET A 366 -49.08 -82.38 -101.57
N ASP A 367 -49.54 -81.77 -100.47
CA ASP A 367 -50.85 -81.11 -100.44
C ASP A 367 -50.84 -79.78 -101.20
N TYR A 368 -49.73 -79.02 -101.15
CA TYR A 368 -49.56 -77.83 -102.00
C TYR A 368 -49.51 -78.20 -103.49
N VAL A 369 -48.84 -79.29 -103.84
CA VAL A 369 -48.77 -79.79 -105.22
C VAL A 369 -50.14 -80.25 -105.72
N LYS A 370 -50.91 -80.97 -104.90
CA LYS A 370 -52.28 -81.42 -105.23
C LYS A 370 -53.24 -80.26 -105.43
N VAL A 371 -53.26 -79.29 -104.52
CA VAL A 371 -54.13 -78.11 -104.65
C VAL A 371 -53.72 -77.27 -105.86
N LYS A 372 -52.42 -77.18 -106.16
CA LYS A 372 -51.94 -76.44 -107.34
C LYS A 372 -52.22 -77.17 -108.66
N SER A 373 -52.19 -78.50 -108.68
CA SER A 373 -52.64 -79.29 -109.85
C SER A 373 -54.15 -79.16 -110.04
N GLU A 374 -54.96 -79.24 -108.98
CA GLU A 374 -56.41 -79.02 -109.08
C GLU A 374 -56.75 -77.62 -109.59
N VAL A 375 -56.04 -76.58 -109.12
CA VAL A 375 -56.22 -75.21 -109.62
C VAL A 375 -55.80 -75.08 -111.09
N ALA A 376 -54.77 -75.82 -111.54
CA ALA A 376 -54.35 -75.84 -112.93
C ALA A 376 -55.38 -76.55 -113.83
N ASP A 377 -55.92 -77.69 -113.38
CA ASP A 377 -56.94 -78.48 -114.09
C ASP A 377 -58.25 -77.71 -114.19
N LEU A 378 -58.69 -77.06 -113.09
CA LEU A 378 -59.88 -76.21 -113.08
C LEU A 378 -59.70 -74.98 -113.97
N LYS A 379 -58.53 -74.33 -113.96
CA LYS A 379 -58.23 -73.21 -114.90
C LYS A 379 -58.26 -73.67 -116.35
N HIS A 380 -57.77 -74.87 -116.65
CA HIS A 380 -57.83 -75.43 -118.00
C HIS A 380 -59.27 -75.72 -118.43
N SER A 381 -60.07 -76.31 -117.54
CA SER A 381 -61.48 -76.64 -117.78
C SER A 381 -62.35 -75.38 -117.98
N ILE A 382 -62.14 -74.33 -117.18
CA ILE A 382 -62.80 -73.03 -117.35
C ILE A 382 -62.44 -72.40 -118.70
N LYS A 383 -61.17 -72.48 -119.13
CA LYS A 383 -60.74 -71.97 -120.43
C LYS A 383 -61.37 -72.74 -121.59
N LEU A 384 -61.49 -74.07 -121.46
CA LEU A 384 -62.10 -74.93 -122.46
C LEU A 384 -63.61 -74.66 -122.62
N LEU A 385 -64.32 -74.50 -121.49
CA LEU A 385 -65.73 -74.12 -121.46
C LEU A 385 -65.96 -72.70 -121.99
N GLY A 386 -65.08 -71.75 -121.64
CA GLY A 386 -65.12 -70.39 -122.19
C GLY A 386 -64.99 -70.37 -123.72
N ASN A 387 -64.07 -71.16 -124.28
CA ASN A 387 -63.92 -71.30 -125.72
C ASN A 387 -65.14 -71.97 -126.38
N ARG A 388 -65.74 -72.97 -125.73
CA ARG A 388 -66.92 -73.68 -126.24
C ARG A 388 -68.17 -72.79 -126.26
N VAL A 389 -68.37 -71.96 -125.24
CA VAL A 389 -69.45 -70.96 -125.20
C VAL A 389 -69.24 -69.90 -126.28
N HIS A 390 -68.00 -69.45 -126.49
CA HIS A 390 -67.69 -68.47 -127.54
C HIS A 390 -68.00 -69.01 -128.95
N ILE A 391 -67.64 -70.27 -129.25
CA ILE A 391 -67.96 -70.93 -130.52
C ILE A 391 -69.47 -71.10 -130.69
N GLN A 392 -70.20 -71.46 -129.63
CA GLN A 392 -71.67 -71.57 -129.68
C GLN A 392 -72.36 -70.22 -129.87
N GLN A 393 -71.82 -69.13 -129.30
CA GLN A 393 -72.34 -67.77 -129.53
C GLN A 393 -72.08 -67.29 -130.97
N ILE A 394 -70.93 -67.62 -131.57
CA ILE A 394 -70.67 -67.34 -132.98
C ILE A 394 -71.60 -68.17 -133.88
N ALA A 395 -71.86 -69.45 -133.54
CA ALA A 395 -72.80 -70.30 -134.27
C ALA A 395 -74.24 -69.75 -134.20
N LEU A 396 -74.73 -69.37 -133.01
CA LEU A 396 -76.06 -68.75 -132.83
C LEU A 396 -76.20 -67.39 -133.53
N ALA A 397 -75.15 -66.56 -133.50
CA ALA A 397 -75.14 -65.30 -134.23
C ALA A 397 -75.20 -65.51 -135.76
N SER A 398 -74.55 -66.56 -136.28
CA SER A 398 -74.60 -66.90 -137.71
C SER A 398 -75.95 -67.52 -138.13
N LEU A 399 -76.59 -68.33 -137.27
CA LEU A 399 -77.92 -68.91 -137.50
C LEU A 399 -79.04 -67.86 -137.44
N ASN A 400 -78.98 -66.90 -136.51
CA ASN A 400 -79.94 -65.79 -136.47
C ASN A 400 -79.82 -64.85 -137.68
N LYS A 401 -78.63 -64.74 -138.28
CA LYS A 401 -78.43 -64.02 -139.56
C LYS A 401 -78.99 -64.79 -140.76
N LYS A 402 -79.03 -66.13 -140.71
CA LYS A 402 -79.53 -67.02 -141.78
C LYS A 402 -81.04 -67.31 -141.69
N LEU A 403 -81.66 -67.25 -140.51
CA LEU A 403 -83.10 -67.48 -140.34
C LEU A 403 -83.95 -66.25 -140.68
N LYS A 404 -83.44 -65.02 -140.48
CA LYS A 404 -84.14 -63.80 -140.93
C LYS A 404 -84.26 -63.69 -142.46
N SER A 405 -83.53 -64.49 -143.24
CA SER A 405 -83.57 -64.50 -144.70
C SER A 405 -84.37 -65.67 -145.32
N ILE A 406 -85.08 -66.51 -144.54
CA ILE A 406 -85.79 -67.72 -145.07
C ILE A 406 -87.26 -67.83 -144.56
N VAL A 407 -87.96 -66.73 -144.24
CA VAL A 407 -89.45 -66.78 -144.03
C VAL A 407 -90.20 -65.87 -145.01
N THR A 408 -89.56 -65.51 -146.13
CA THR A 408 -90.25 -65.12 -147.38
C THR A 408 -90.06 -66.25 -148.38
N ASN A 409 -91.20 -66.78 -148.86
CA ASN A 409 -91.45 -67.92 -149.74
C ASN A 409 -91.51 -69.31 -149.09
#